data_AF-Q57MU1-F1
#
_entry.id   AF-Q57MU1-F1
#
_cell.length_a   1.000
_cell.length_b   1.000
_cell.length_c   1.000
_cell.angle_alpha   90.00
_cell.angle_beta   90.00
_cell.angle_gamma   90.00
#
_symmetry.space_group_name_H-M   'P 1'
#
loop_
_entity.id
_entity.type
_entity.pdbx_description
1 polymer ?
#
loop_
_entity_poly.entity_id
_entity_poly.type
_entity_poly.pdbx_seq_one_letter_code
_entity_poly.pdbx_strand_id
1 'polypeptide(L)' 'MEIGFLDRFTGAVVLTGDVSAVEYALKQVTRTLGEMMQFTTCSITRT' A
#
# COMPACT_ATOMS: atom_id res chain seq x y z
N MET A 1 8.86 10.06 -0.25
CA MET A 1 7.64 9.26 -0.44
C MET A 1 6.47 10.17 -0.17
N GLU A 2 5.50 10.20 -1.08
CA GLU A 2 4.35 11.10 -1.03
C GLU A 2 3.08 10.34 -1.43
N ILE A 3 1.93 10.85 -0.99
CA ILE A 3 0.62 10.38 -1.44
C ILE A 3 0.24 11.22 -2.65
N GLY A 4 0.29 10.61 -3.84
CA GLY A 4 -0.12 11.28 -5.08
C GLY A 4 -1.65 11.35 -5.22
N PHE A 5 -2.37 10.40 -4.64
CA PHE A 5 -3.83 10.34 -4.68
C PHE A 5 -4.39 9.47 -3.55
N LEU A 6 -5.54 9.87 -3.00
CA LEU A 6 -6.30 9.13 -2.00
C LEU A 6 -7.79 9.28 -2.29
N ASP A 7 -8.46 8.18 -2.56
CA ASP A 7 -9.89 8.13 -2.84
C ASP A 7 -10.61 7.16 -1.91
N ARG A 8 -11.41 7.74 -1.01
CA ARG A 8 -12.23 7.01 -0.04
C ARG A 8 -13.54 6.48 -0.60
N PHE A 9 -13.94 6.87 -1.79
CA PHE A 9 -15.15 6.37 -2.45
C PHE A 9 -14.86 5.07 -3.20
N THR A 10 -13.73 5.00 -3.91
CA THR A 10 -13.30 3.77 -4.61
C THR A 10 -12.38 2.88 -3.77
N GLY A 11 -11.77 3.42 -2.71
CA GLY A 11 -10.79 2.71 -1.89
C GLY A 11 -9.39 2.66 -2.50
N ALA A 12 -9.08 3.57 -3.44
CA ALA A 12 -7.79 3.61 -4.14
C ALA A 12 -6.80 4.58 -3.50
N VAL A 13 -5.53 4.19 -3.46
CA VAL A 13 -4.40 5.03 -3.02
C VAL A 13 -3.27 4.91 -4.04
N VAL A 14 -2.68 6.03 -4.42
CA VAL A 14 -1.48 6.06 -5.27
C VAL A 14 -0.34 6.69 -4.48
N LEU A 15 0.76 5.95 -4.37
CA LEU A 15 1.97 6.34 -3.65
C LEU A 15 3.10 6.60 -4.66
N THR A 16 3.88 7.65 -4.44
CA THR A 16 5.01 8.03 -5.28
C THR A 16 6.28 8.19 -4.45
N GLY A 17 7.42 7.88 -5.06
CA GLY A 17 8.74 7.98 -4.43
C GLY A 17 9.72 6.98 -5.02
N ASP A 18 10.89 6.88 -4.39
CA ASP A 18 11.90 5.90 -4.79
C ASP A 18 11.35 4.47 -4.72
N VAL A 19 11.80 3.63 -5.64
CA VAL A 19 11.35 2.25 -5.79
C VAL A 19 11.43 1.46 -4.47
N SER A 20 12.50 1.64 -3.70
CA SER A 20 12.69 0.99 -2.40
C SER A 20 11.70 1.50 -1.35
N ALA A 21 11.41 2.79 -1.34
CA ALA A 21 10.46 3.40 -0.41
C ALA A 21 9.02 2.95 -0.70
N VAL A 22 8.63 2.89 -1.97
CA VAL A 22 7.30 2.42 -2.39
C VAL A 22 7.11 0.95 -2.03
N GLU A 23 8.10 0.10 -2.30
CA GLU A 23 8.01 -1.32 -1.94
C GLU A 23 7.94 -1.53 -0.43
N TYR A 24 8.73 -0.78 0.34
CA TYR A 24 8.67 -0.82 1.80
C TYR A 24 7.29 -0.41 2.32
N ALA A 25 6.73 0.68 1.79
CA ALA A 25 5.41 1.17 2.18
C ALA A 25 4.30 0.16 1.89
N LEU A 26 4.29 -0.44 0.68
CA LEU A 26 3.32 -1.47 0.32
C LEU A 26 3.40 -2.67 1.28
N LYS A 27 4.62 -3.12 1.62
CA LYS A 27 4.81 -4.21 2.61
C LYS A 27 4.24 -3.85 3.98
N GLN A 28 4.49 -2.64 4.49
CA GLN A 28 3.97 -2.23 5.79
C GLN A 28 2.45 -2.06 5.81
N VAL A 29 1.86 -1.52 4.74
CA VAL A 29 0.41 -1.38 4.62
C VAL A 29 -0.27 -2.74 4.58
N THR A 30 0.17 -3.63 3.68
CA THR A 30 -0.40 -4.98 3.57
C THR A 30 -0.24 -5.75 4.87
N ARG A 31 0.93 -5.66 5.51
CA ARG A 31 1.16 -6.27 6.83
C ARG A 31 0.22 -5.73 7.90
N THR A 32 0.06 -4.42 7.99
CA THR A 32 -0.82 -3.79 8.98
C THR A 32 -2.27 -4.19 8.78
N LEU A 33 -2.77 -4.12 7.55
CA LEU A 33 -4.13 -4.51 7.22
C LEU A 33 -4.37 -6.00 7.50
N GLY A 34 -3.43 -6.87 7.13
CA GLY A 34 -3.54 -8.31 7.35
C GLY A 34 -3.38 -8.73 8.81
N GLU A 35 -2.27 -8.37 9.44
CA GLU A 35 -1.92 -8.85 10.79
C GLU A 35 -2.69 -8.11 11.89
N MET A 36 -2.80 -6.79 11.81
CA MET A 36 -3.42 -6.00 12.89
C MET A 36 -4.92 -5.85 12.71
N MET A 37 -5.39 -5.69 11.47
CA MET A 37 -6.81 -5.44 11.19
C MET A 37 -7.56 -6.69 10.72
N GLN A 38 -6.86 -7.82 10.52
CA GLN A 38 -7.44 -9.10 10.11
C GLN A 38 -8.14 -9.05 8.73
N PHE A 39 -7.63 -8.24 7.80
CA PHE A 39 -8.12 -8.18 6.42
C PHE A 39 -7.51 -9.30 5.59
N THR A 40 -8.27 -9.82 4.62
CA THR A 40 -7.70 -10.67 3.56
C THR A 40 -6.79 -9.82 2.68
N THR A 41 -5.52 -10.23 2.55
CA THR A 41 -4.51 -9.49 1.78
C THR A 41 -4.02 -10.28 0.57
N CYS A 42 -3.38 -9.60 -0.38
CA CYS A 42 -2.76 -10.19 -1.55
C CYS A 42 -1.23 -10.03 -1.54
N SER A 43 -0.55 -10.86 -2.34
CA SER A 43 0.89 -10.71 -2.57
C SER A 43 1.18 -9.44 -3.37
N ILE A 44 2.24 -8.71 -3.00
CA ILE A 44 2.66 -7.51 -3.72
C ILE A 44 3.25 -7.89 -5.08
N THR A 45 2.78 -7.24 -6.14
CA THR A 45 3.26 -7.41 -7.52
C THR A 45 4.16 -6.24 -7.95
N ARG A 46 5.01 -6.46 -8.96
CA ARG A 46 5.97 -5.47 -9.48
C ARG A 46 6.07 -5.62 -11.01
N THR A 47 6.09 -4.48 -11.72
CA THR A 47 6.28 -4.37 -13.17
C THR A 47 7.42 -3.43 -13.50
#